data_AF-A0A1G8AIX3-F1
#
_entry.id   AF-A0A1G8AIX3-F1
#
_cell.length_a   1.000
_cell.length_b   1.000
_cell.length_c   1.000
_cell.angle_alpha   90.00
_cell.angle_beta   90.00
_cell.angle_gamma   90.00
#
_symmetry.space_group_name_H-M   'P 1'
#
loop_
_entity.id
_entity.type
_entity.pdbx_description
1 polymer ?
#
loop_
_entity_poly.entity_id
_entity_poly.type
_entity_poly.pdbx_seq_one_letter_code
_entity_poly.pdbx_strand_id
1 'polypeptide(L)'
;MSDAQNRDDERAARLAAQRKAWNDAHPTYYAEYRDRNREEIRRKNREYMRDQAQRERDEKERRQKGIDRAKAWAEKHPEARQQARERYKQKHPETYKQAQRDYYHRNREAIAERRRAREAADPEKAYVARRRAVERAQEAGRDSVWSPTPDQRASYRQRESDARRLARRRARAGLPERQLHRVLAPERRHNDAAADAFFAQKRTGEDVARIRDQDEQTPSDLVHAMRERSENRRVVREILAIAEEYFAEHEVELRARVAEVSRARFRDGLLPLDVYTEPRRRALEFASRGYLRAHVASPTSSLTVFRWLATDRAKRGPDITL
;
A
#
# COMPACT_ATOMS: atom_id res chain seq x y z
N MET A 1 29.88 39.49 26.36
CA MET A 1 29.88 38.26 25.54
C MET A 1 29.59 38.53 24.04
N SER A 2 29.02 39.69 23.66
CA SER A 2 28.64 40.02 22.27
C SER A 2 29.81 40.45 21.36
N ASP A 3 30.79 41.20 21.87
CA ASP A 3 31.81 41.82 21.01
C ASP A 3 32.86 40.83 20.48
N ALA A 4 33.08 39.71 21.17
CA ALA A 4 33.99 38.65 20.72
C ALA A 4 33.37 37.83 19.58
N GLN A 5 32.06 37.52 19.67
CA GLN A 5 31.31 36.82 18.62
C GLN A 5 31.23 37.67 17.35
N ASN A 6 30.97 38.98 17.49
CA ASN A 6 30.96 39.91 16.35
C ASN A 6 32.33 40.00 15.63
N ARG A 7 33.44 39.95 16.37
CA ARG A 7 34.80 39.95 15.78
C ARG A 7 35.13 38.64 15.06
N ASP A 8 34.68 37.51 15.59
CA ASP A 8 34.86 36.20 14.94
C ASP A 8 34.01 36.09 13.67
N ASP A 9 32.79 36.63 13.68
CA ASP A 9 31.91 36.69 12.52
C ASP A 9 32.43 37.63 11.43
N GLU A 10 32.97 38.81 11.80
CA GLU A 10 33.63 39.71 10.85
C GLU A 10 34.90 39.09 10.23
N ARG A 11 35.68 38.34 11.03
CA ARG A 11 36.86 37.62 10.54
C ARG A 11 36.46 36.49 9.60
N ALA A 12 35.39 35.75 9.92
CA ALA A 12 34.84 34.72 9.05
C ALA A 12 34.32 35.32 7.73
N ALA A 13 33.65 36.47 7.77
CA ALA A 13 33.17 37.18 6.59
C ALA A 13 34.31 37.66 5.68
N ARG A 14 35.41 38.19 6.25
CA ARG A 14 36.60 38.57 5.49
C ARG A 14 37.27 37.37 4.82
N LEU A 15 37.40 36.24 5.54
CA LEU A 15 37.96 35.01 4.98
C LEU A 15 37.06 34.42 3.88
N ALA A 16 35.74 34.50 4.04
CA ALA A 16 34.79 34.08 3.02
C ALA A 16 34.87 34.97 1.76
N ALA A 17 34.97 36.29 1.94
CA ALA A 17 35.14 37.24 0.84
C ALA A 17 36.48 37.03 0.09
N GLN A 18 37.57 36.78 0.83
CA GLN A 18 38.87 36.46 0.25
C GLN A 18 38.84 35.15 -0.54
N ARG A 19 38.19 34.11 0.01
CA ARG A 19 38.01 32.83 -0.68
C ARG A 19 37.15 32.98 -1.93
N LYS A 20 36.10 33.80 -1.88
CA LYS A 20 35.25 34.11 -3.03
C LYS A 20 36.05 34.82 -4.13
N ALA A 21 36.77 35.89 -3.79
CA ALA A 21 37.61 36.62 -4.74
C ALA A 21 38.68 35.72 -5.39
N TRP A 22 39.25 34.78 -4.62
CA TRP A 22 40.20 33.82 -5.14
C TRP A 22 39.57 32.79 -6.09
N ASN A 23 38.38 32.27 -5.76
CA ASN A 23 37.62 31.35 -6.61
C ASN A 23 37.19 32.03 -7.92
N ASP A 24 36.76 33.29 -7.84
CA ASP A 24 36.33 34.09 -8.99
C ASP A 24 37.53 34.38 -9.93
N ALA A 25 38.73 34.59 -9.37
CA ALA A 25 39.97 34.75 -10.14
C ALA A 25 40.54 33.43 -10.71
N HIS A 26 40.18 32.28 -10.14
CA HIS A 26 40.70 30.96 -10.55
C HIS A 26 39.55 29.94 -10.76
N PRO A 27 38.65 30.17 -11.72
CA PRO A 27 37.44 29.38 -11.89
C PRO A 27 37.71 27.91 -12.25
N THR A 28 38.82 27.60 -12.93
CA THR A 28 39.17 26.21 -13.34
C THR A 28 40.07 25.48 -12.35
N TYR A 29 40.64 26.17 -11.35
CA TYR A 29 41.68 25.60 -10.48
C TYR A 29 41.22 24.34 -9.77
N TYR A 30 40.02 24.33 -9.17
CA TYR A 30 39.55 23.16 -8.42
C TYR A 30 39.21 21.98 -9.34
N ALA A 31 38.79 22.25 -10.58
CA ALA A 31 38.56 21.21 -11.58
C ALA A 31 39.89 20.57 -11.98
N GLU A 32 40.88 21.38 -12.36
CA GLU A 32 42.22 20.92 -12.72
C GLU A 32 42.96 20.26 -11.55
N TYR A 33 42.79 20.76 -10.33
CA TYR A 33 43.34 20.15 -9.12
C TYR A 33 42.70 18.79 -8.85
N ARG A 34 41.37 18.68 -9.01
CA ARG A 34 40.65 17.42 -8.81
C ARG A 34 41.00 16.39 -9.88
N ASP A 35 41.25 16.82 -11.10
CA ASP A 35 41.67 15.94 -12.20
C ASP A 35 43.12 15.48 -12.02
N ARG A 36 44.04 16.39 -11.68
CA ARG A 36 45.44 16.04 -11.38
C ARG A 36 45.60 15.14 -10.15
N ASN A 37 44.78 15.35 -9.11
CA ASN A 37 44.87 14.61 -7.85
C ASN A 37 43.76 13.54 -7.69
N ARG A 38 43.10 13.16 -8.79
CA ARG A 38 41.91 12.29 -8.75
C ARG A 38 42.17 10.96 -8.03
N GLU A 39 43.31 10.37 -8.31
CA GLU A 39 43.70 9.07 -7.74
C GLU A 39 44.10 9.19 -6.28
N GLU A 40 44.83 10.25 -5.92
CA GLU A 40 45.22 10.50 -4.53
C GLU A 40 44.01 10.81 -3.65
N ILE A 41 43.07 11.62 -4.15
CA ILE A 41 41.80 11.90 -3.47
C ILE A 41 41.03 10.60 -3.25
N ARG A 42 40.93 9.74 -4.27
CA ARG A 42 40.27 8.42 -4.15
C ARG A 42 40.99 7.49 -3.17
N ARG A 43 42.33 7.49 -3.14
CA ARG A 43 43.12 6.71 -2.17
C ARG A 43 42.86 7.17 -0.75
N LYS A 44 43.02 8.46 -0.47
CA LYS A 44 42.76 9.07 0.85
C LYS A 44 41.32 8.84 1.32
N ASN A 45 40.34 8.92 0.41
CA ASN A 45 38.94 8.68 0.77
C ASN A 45 38.69 7.19 1.09
N ARG A 46 39.32 6.25 0.36
CA ARG A 46 39.26 4.82 0.70
C ARG A 46 39.90 4.51 2.04
N GLU A 47 41.05 5.12 2.34
CA GLU A 47 41.73 4.99 3.64
C GLU A 47 40.88 5.58 4.76
N TYR A 48 40.32 6.78 4.58
CA TYR A 48 39.41 7.40 5.54
C TYR A 48 38.18 6.51 5.83
N MET A 49 37.55 5.95 4.81
CA MET A 49 36.41 5.05 5.00
C MET A 49 36.81 3.74 5.70
N ARG A 50 38.02 3.21 5.45
CA ARG A 50 38.55 2.05 6.16
C ARG A 50 38.78 2.36 7.64
N ASP A 51 39.39 3.50 7.94
CA ASP A 51 39.64 3.93 9.32
C ASP A 51 38.34 4.19 10.08
N GLN A 52 37.35 4.82 9.45
CA GLN A 52 36.03 5.01 10.06
C GLN A 52 35.36 3.67 10.34
N ALA A 53 35.36 2.75 9.37
CA ALA A 53 34.80 1.41 9.57
C ALA A 53 35.53 0.65 10.69
N GLN A 54 36.85 0.81 10.80
CA GLN A 54 37.64 0.20 11.88
C GLN A 54 37.27 0.80 13.24
N ARG A 55 37.18 2.13 13.35
CA ARG A 55 36.75 2.81 14.59
C ARG A 55 35.36 2.37 15.03
N GLU A 56 34.43 2.23 14.09
CA GLU A 56 33.08 1.72 14.39
C GLU A 56 33.10 0.28 14.88
N ARG A 57 33.95 -0.58 14.32
CA ARG A 57 34.14 -1.96 14.76
C ARG A 57 34.73 -2.01 16.16
N ASP A 58 35.80 -1.27 16.41
CA ASP A 58 36.48 -1.20 17.70
C ASP A 58 35.54 -0.64 18.77
N GLU A 59 34.72 0.36 18.44
CA GLU A 59 33.71 0.89 19.34
C GLU A 59 32.60 -0.12 19.62
N LYS A 60 32.10 -0.82 18.60
CA LYS A 60 31.12 -1.91 18.79
C LYS A 60 31.69 -3.02 19.67
N GLU A 61 32.93 -3.40 19.46
CA GLU A 61 33.61 -4.43 20.26
C GLU A 61 33.78 -3.98 21.72
N ARG A 62 34.19 -2.73 21.95
CA ARG A 62 34.28 -2.17 23.31
C ARG A 62 32.91 -2.15 24.01
N ARG A 63 31.86 -1.73 23.29
CA ARG A 63 30.47 -1.76 23.81
C ARG A 63 30.04 -3.19 24.12
N GLN A 64 30.32 -4.14 23.23
CA GLN A 64 30.00 -5.55 23.43
C GLN A 64 30.72 -6.14 24.65
N LYS A 65 32.03 -5.91 24.78
CA LYS A 65 32.82 -6.28 25.97
C LYS A 65 32.26 -5.66 27.26
N GLY A 66 31.69 -4.46 27.19
CA GLY A 66 30.98 -3.83 28.31
C GLY A 66 29.67 -4.54 28.65
N ILE A 67 28.87 -4.87 27.64
CA ILE A 67 27.62 -5.63 27.77
C ILE A 67 27.88 -7.01 28.36
N ASP A 68 28.91 -7.71 27.87
CA ASP A 68 29.26 -9.06 28.32
C ASP A 68 29.73 -9.04 29.78
N ARG A 69 30.53 -8.04 30.18
CA ARG A 69 30.90 -7.84 31.59
C ARG A 69 29.68 -7.55 32.47
N ALA A 70 28.77 -6.68 32.02
CA ALA A 70 27.54 -6.39 32.75
C ALA A 70 26.62 -7.62 32.85
N LYS A 71 26.58 -8.46 31.81
CA LYS A 71 25.83 -9.72 31.79
C LYS A 71 26.45 -10.75 32.76
N ALA A 72 27.75 -10.92 32.72
CA ALA A 72 28.48 -11.81 33.64
C ALA A 72 28.35 -11.35 35.10
N TRP A 73 28.37 -10.04 35.36
CA TRP A 73 28.10 -9.50 36.68
C TRP A 73 26.64 -9.76 37.12
N ALA A 74 25.69 -9.53 36.23
CA ALA A 74 24.27 -9.79 36.49
C ALA A 74 23.94 -11.26 36.79
N GLU A 75 24.66 -12.18 36.16
CA GLU A 75 24.52 -13.63 36.39
C GLU A 75 25.07 -14.02 37.77
N LYS A 76 26.18 -13.43 38.19
CA LYS A 76 26.77 -13.63 39.53
C LYS A 76 26.00 -12.92 40.65
N HIS A 77 25.27 -11.85 40.33
CA HIS A 77 24.54 -11.03 41.30
C HIS A 77 23.07 -10.80 40.89
N PRO A 78 22.23 -11.85 40.87
CA PRO A 78 20.85 -11.75 40.41
C PRO A 78 20.00 -10.84 41.31
N GLU A 79 20.19 -10.90 42.63
CA GLU A 79 19.43 -10.11 43.60
C GLU A 79 19.73 -8.61 43.49
N ALA A 80 21.02 -8.24 43.40
CA ALA A 80 21.44 -6.85 43.23
C ALA A 80 20.90 -6.25 41.93
N ARG A 81 20.83 -7.03 40.86
CA ARG A 81 20.20 -6.62 39.60
C ARG A 81 18.70 -6.37 39.77
N GLN A 82 17.97 -7.22 40.48
CA GLN A 82 16.54 -7.02 40.71
C GLN A 82 16.29 -5.76 41.54
N GLN A 83 17.07 -5.55 42.60
CA GLN A 83 16.97 -4.33 43.42
C GLN A 83 17.29 -3.07 42.59
N ALA A 84 18.30 -3.10 41.73
CA ALA A 84 18.62 -1.98 40.84
C ALA A 84 17.48 -1.70 39.84
N ARG A 85 16.83 -2.75 39.31
CA ARG A 85 15.67 -2.63 38.41
C ARG A 85 14.46 -2.03 39.12
N GLU A 86 14.13 -2.51 40.31
CA GLU A 86 13.01 -1.97 41.08
C GLU A 86 13.26 -0.51 41.49
N ARG A 87 14.49 -0.16 41.90
CA ARG A 87 14.88 1.24 42.14
C ARG A 87 14.73 2.10 40.89
N TYR A 88 15.12 1.60 39.73
CA TYR A 88 14.96 2.32 38.46
C TYR A 88 13.49 2.52 38.09
N LYS A 89 12.66 1.48 38.25
CA LYS A 89 11.21 1.54 38.01
C LYS A 89 10.51 2.54 38.94
N GLN A 90 10.93 2.60 40.20
CA GLN A 90 10.41 3.56 41.18
C GLN A 90 10.85 5.00 40.87
N LYS A 91 12.12 5.21 40.49
CA LYS A 91 12.65 6.54 40.17
C LYS A 91 12.15 7.09 38.83
N HIS A 92 11.90 6.23 37.85
CA HIS A 92 11.52 6.64 36.49
C HIS A 92 10.33 5.83 35.92
N PRO A 93 9.15 5.90 36.56
CA PRO A 93 8.00 5.07 36.21
C PRO A 93 7.52 5.29 34.77
N GLU A 94 7.49 6.53 34.29
CA GLU A 94 7.02 6.85 32.94
C GLU A 94 8.02 6.41 31.85
N THR A 95 9.32 6.61 32.06
CA THR A 95 10.34 6.11 31.11
C THR A 95 10.34 4.59 31.03
N TYR A 96 10.10 3.90 32.14
CA TYR A 96 9.98 2.44 32.18
C TYR A 96 8.74 1.96 31.41
N LYS A 97 7.58 2.60 31.63
CA LYS A 97 6.36 2.31 30.86
C LYS A 97 6.54 2.58 29.38
N GLN A 98 7.19 3.68 29.01
CA GLN A 98 7.49 4.00 27.62
C GLN A 98 8.41 2.97 26.99
N ALA A 99 9.52 2.60 27.65
CA ALA A 99 10.41 1.55 27.18
C ALA A 99 9.68 0.20 26.99
N GLN A 100 8.73 -0.13 27.88
CA GLN A 100 7.89 -1.32 27.76
C GLN A 100 6.95 -1.22 26.55
N ARG A 101 6.33 -0.06 26.30
CA ARG A 101 5.50 0.19 25.11
C ARG A 101 6.33 0.09 23.84
N ASP A 102 7.48 0.75 23.78
CA ASP A 102 8.38 0.73 22.63
C ASP A 102 8.90 -0.67 22.33
N TYR A 103 9.18 -1.46 23.36
CA TYR A 103 9.51 -2.87 23.21
C TYR A 103 8.34 -3.66 22.62
N TYR A 104 7.12 -3.47 23.15
CA TYR A 104 5.92 -4.15 22.63
C TYR A 104 5.65 -3.79 21.17
N HIS A 105 5.75 -2.51 20.80
CA HIS A 105 5.51 -2.08 19.43
C HIS A 105 6.57 -2.61 18.45
N ARG A 106 7.86 -2.55 18.81
CA ARG A 106 8.95 -3.11 17.99
C ARG A 106 8.86 -4.62 17.82
N ASN A 107 8.37 -5.34 18.84
CA ASN A 107 8.31 -6.81 18.84
C ASN A 107 6.88 -7.35 18.67
N ARG A 108 5.94 -6.52 18.21
CA ARG A 108 4.51 -6.87 18.18
C ARG A 108 4.26 -8.13 17.37
N GLU A 109 4.93 -8.26 16.23
CA GLU A 109 4.80 -9.40 15.33
C GLU A 109 5.41 -10.66 15.92
N ALA A 110 6.64 -10.60 16.44
CA ALA A 110 7.30 -11.72 17.09
C ALA A 110 6.51 -12.23 18.33
N ILE A 111 5.91 -11.32 19.10
CA ILE A 111 5.04 -11.68 20.23
C ILE A 111 3.77 -12.37 19.72
N ALA A 112 3.16 -11.83 18.66
CA ALA A 112 1.98 -12.43 18.05
C ALA A 112 2.27 -13.81 17.45
N GLU A 113 3.43 -13.98 16.81
CA GLU A 113 3.88 -15.25 16.24
C GLU A 113 4.14 -16.30 17.32
N ARG A 114 4.87 -15.97 18.40
CA ARG A 114 5.04 -16.87 19.56
C ARG A 114 3.71 -17.23 20.21
N ARG A 115 2.74 -16.31 20.19
CA ARG A 115 1.39 -16.61 20.65
C ARG A 115 0.70 -17.59 19.70
N ARG A 116 0.74 -17.35 18.39
CA ARG A 116 0.18 -18.27 17.38
C ARG A 116 0.80 -19.66 17.47
N ALA A 117 2.12 -19.75 17.60
CA ALA A 117 2.83 -21.02 17.73
C ALA A 117 2.37 -21.81 18.96
N ARG A 118 2.19 -21.14 20.12
CA ARG A 118 1.62 -21.77 21.32
C ARG A 118 0.17 -22.19 21.14
N GLU A 119 -0.64 -21.38 20.46
CA GLU A 119 -2.05 -21.72 20.17
C GLU A 119 -2.17 -22.87 19.18
N ALA A 120 -1.23 -23.01 18.24
CA ALA A 120 -1.17 -24.12 17.29
C ALA A 120 -0.67 -25.42 17.95
N ALA A 121 0.27 -25.32 18.90
CA ALA A 121 0.78 -26.47 19.64
C ALA A 121 -0.30 -27.10 20.53
N ASP A 122 -1.07 -26.28 21.26
CA ASP A 122 -2.13 -26.74 22.17
C ASP A 122 -3.46 -25.98 21.93
N PRO A 123 -4.27 -26.38 20.94
CA PRO A 123 -5.50 -25.67 20.58
C PRO A 123 -6.55 -25.67 21.71
N GLU A 124 -6.67 -26.78 22.45
CA GLU A 124 -7.59 -26.91 23.59
C GLU A 124 -7.22 -25.97 24.74
N LYS A 125 -5.93 -25.89 25.08
CA LYS A 125 -5.43 -24.99 26.12
C LYS A 125 -5.65 -23.53 25.75
N ALA A 126 -5.48 -23.18 24.47
CA ALA A 126 -5.78 -21.86 23.95
C ALA A 126 -7.29 -21.55 24.01
N TYR A 127 -8.16 -22.52 23.72
CA TYR A 127 -9.60 -22.38 23.85
C TYR A 127 -10.02 -22.12 25.31
N VAL A 128 -9.57 -22.94 26.26
CA VAL A 128 -9.85 -22.77 27.69
C VAL A 128 -9.31 -21.43 28.21
N ALA A 129 -8.10 -21.02 27.80
CA ALA A 129 -7.52 -19.75 28.18
C ALA A 129 -8.34 -18.55 27.66
N ARG A 130 -8.86 -18.63 26.42
CA ARG A 130 -9.76 -17.61 25.86
C ARG A 130 -11.08 -17.57 26.63
N ARG A 131 -11.69 -18.72 26.92
CA ARG A 131 -12.92 -18.82 27.70
C ARG A 131 -12.77 -18.17 29.08
N ARG A 132 -11.72 -18.54 29.83
CA ARG A 132 -11.41 -17.93 31.14
C ARG A 132 -11.10 -16.43 31.08
N ALA A 133 -10.59 -15.93 29.96
CA ALA A 133 -10.37 -14.50 29.78
C ALA A 133 -11.68 -13.74 29.55
N VAL A 134 -12.63 -14.35 28.82
CA VAL A 134 -13.98 -13.81 28.63
C VAL A 134 -14.75 -13.82 29.94
N GLU A 135 -14.73 -14.94 30.68
CA GLU A 135 -15.36 -15.07 32.00
C GLU A 135 -14.83 -14.01 32.98
N ARG A 136 -13.50 -13.85 33.11
CA ARG A 136 -12.91 -12.78 33.94
C ARG A 136 -13.26 -11.36 33.50
N ALA A 137 -13.45 -11.13 32.20
CA ALA A 137 -13.86 -9.83 31.70
C ALA A 137 -15.32 -9.54 32.09
N GLN A 138 -16.19 -10.54 31.98
CA GLN A 138 -17.59 -10.47 32.42
C GLN A 138 -17.69 -10.28 33.94
N GLU A 139 -16.93 -11.04 34.73
CA GLU A 139 -16.84 -10.89 36.19
C GLU A 139 -16.37 -9.48 36.61
N ALA A 140 -15.45 -8.89 35.84
CA ALA A 140 -14.95 -7.53 36.08
C ALA A 140 -15.94 -6.43 35.63
N GLY A 141 -17.18 -6.77 35.26
CA GLY A 141 -18.18 -5.83 34.74
C GLY A 141 -17.75 -5.14 33.44
N ARG A 142 -16.73 -5.67 32.74
CA ARG A 142 -16.39 -5.23 31.40
C ARG A 142 -17.34 -5.98 30.49
N ASP A 143 -18.39 -5.30 30.04
CA ASP A 143 -19.31 -5.84 29.05
C ASP A 143 -18.51 -6.40 27.87
N SER A 144 -18.33 -7.72 27.88
CA SER A 144 -17.66 -8.47 26.82
C SER A 144 -18.44 -8.40 25.49
N VAL A 145 -19.67 -7.90 25.56
CA VAL A 145 -20.45 -7.47 24.40
C VAL A 145 -19.87 -6.14 23.94
N TRP A 146 -18.83 -6.23 23.11
CA TRP A 146 -18.47 -5.13 22.23
C TRP A 146 -19.75 -4.60 21.57
N SER A 147 -20.21 -3.43 22.03
CA SER A 147 -21.39 -2.77 21.47
C SER A 147 -20.88 -1.72 20.50
N PRO A 148 -21.11 -1.85 19.19
CA PRO A 148 -20.63 -0.88 18.22
C PRO A 148 -21.13 0.52 18.60
N THR A 149 -20.25 1.50 18.49
CA THR A 149 -20.61 2.92 18.66
C THR A 149 -21.72 3.31 17.66
N PRO A 150 -22.53 4.34 17.93
CA PRO A 150 -23.60 4.76 17.03
C PRO A 150 -23.15 4.92 15.57
N ASP A 151 -21.95 5.49 15.36
CA ASP A 151 -21.33 5.65 14.04
C ASP A 151 -20.98 4.31 13.39
N GLN A 152 -20.44 3.36 14.16
CA GLN A 152 -20.17 2.00 13.69
C GLN A 152 -21.48 1.29 13.32
N ARG A 153 -22.55 1.44 14.10
CA ARG A 153 -23.88 0.89 13.77
C ARG A 153 -24.45 1.50 12.48
N ALA A 154 -24.26 2.80 12.26
CA ALA A 154 -24.67 3.46 11.02
C ALA A 154 -23.90 2.90 9.81
N SER A 155 -22.57 2.74 9.95
CA SER A 155 -21.73 2.15 8.91
C SER A 155 -22.12 0.71 8.57
N TYR A 156 -22.49 -0.09 9.57
CA TYR A 156 -22.97 -1.46 9.37
C TYR A 156 -24.31 -1.50 8.66
N ARG A 157 -25.27 -0.63 9.05
CA ARG A 157 -26.55 -0.50 8.35
C ARG A 157 -26.37 -0.06 6.89
N GLN A 158 -25.44 0.85 6.61
CA GLN A 158 -25.11 1.26 5.24
C GLN A 158 -24.57 0.08 4.42
N ARG A 159 -23.56 -0.64 4.93
CA ARG A 159 -22.98 -1.82 4.27
C ARG A 159 -24.03 -2.90 3.99
N GLU A 160 -24.94 -3.13 4.94
CA GLU A 160 -26.03 -4.08 4.76
C GLU A 160 -27.02 -3.62 3.68
N SER A 161 -27.37 -2.33 3.67
CA SER A 161 -28.22 -1.75 2.63
C SER A 161 -27.61 -1.87 1.23
N ASP A 162 -26.30 -1.70 1.12
CA ASP A 162 -25.57 -1.78 -0.14
C ASP A 162 -25.44 -3.22 -0.62
N ALA A 163 -25.22 -4.17 0.29
CA ALA A 163 -25.26 -5.59 0.00
C ALA A 163 -26.63 -6.02 -0.52
N ARG A 164 -27.73 -5.55 0.10
CA ARG A 164 -29.11 -5.80 -0.36
C ARG A 164 -29.38 -5.18 -1.73
N ARG A 165 -28.90 -3.95 -1.98
CA ARG A 165 -29.00 -3.29 -3.30
C ARG A 165 -28.27 -4.08 -4.38
N LEU A 166 -27.06 -4.56 -4.08
CA LEU A 166 -26.27 -5.37 -5.00
C LEU A 166 -26.93 -6.72 -5.29
N ALA A 167 -27.48 -7.40 -4.28
CA ALA A 167 -28.23 -8.64 -4.45
C ALA A 167 -29.44 -8.45 -5.39
N ARG A 168 -30.24 -7.39 -5.19
CA ARG A 168 -31.36 -7.06 -6.09
C ARG A 168 -30.91 -6.76 -7.51
N ARG A 169 -29.79 -6.06 -7.70
CA ARG A 169 -29.22 -5.81 -9.03
C ARG A 169 -28.77 -7.11 -9.72
N ARG A 170 -28.16 -8.03 -8.98
CA ARG A 170 -27.77 -9.36 -9.51
C ARG A 170 -28.99 -10.19 -9.91
N ALA A 171 -30.01 -10.25 -9.04
CA ALA A 171 -31.26 -10.94 -9.34
C ALA A 171 -31.95 -10.37 -10.60
N ARG A 172 -32.00 -9.04 -10.74
CA ARG A 172 -32.52 -8.38 -11.97
C ARG A 172 -31.72 -8.70 -13.22
N ALA A 173 -30.42 -8.97 -13.08
CA ALA A 173 -29.55 -9.39 -14.17
C ALA A 173 -29.57 -10.91 -14.42
N GLY A 174 -30.42 -11.67 -13.72
CA GLY A 174 -30.47 -13.14 -13.82
C GLY A 174 -29.22 -13.84 -13.27
N LEU A 175 -28.36 -13.13 -12.54
CA LEU A 175 -27.14 -13.69 -11.97
C LEU A 175 -27.47 -14.43 -10.66
N PRO A 176 -26.98 -15.67 -10.47
CA PRO A 176 -27.19 -16.41 -9.24
C PRO A 176 -26.60 -15.66 -8.04
N GLU A 177 -27.19 -15.86 -6.86
CA GLU A 177 -26.63 -15.34 -5.63
C GLU A 177 -25.21 -15.86 -5.45
N ARG A 178 -24.30 -14.98 -4.99
CA ARG A 178 -22.90 -15.38 -4.79
C ARG A 178 -22.86 -16.36 -3.63
N GLN A 179 -22.80 -17.66 -3.92
CA GLN A 179 -22.46 -18.68 -2.95
C GLN A 179 -20.99 -18.48 -2.56
N LEU A 180 -20.78 -17.61 -1.56
CA LEU A 180 -19.51 -17.57 -0.86
C LEU A 180 -19.54 -18.71 0.14
N HIS A 181 -18.84 -19.81 -0.16
CA HIS A 181 -18.42 -20.70 0.90
C HIS A 181 -17.63 -19.87 1.92
N ARG A 182 -18.23 -19.65 3.08
CA ARG A 182 -17.64 -18.82 4.12
C ARG A 182 -16.55 -19.63 4.79
N VAL A 183 -15.34 -19.59 4.22
CA VAL A 183 -14.16 -20.23 4.81
C VAL A 183 -13.79 -19.48 6.08
N LEU A 184 -13.78 -20.19 7.22
CA LEU A 184 -13.45 -19.58 8.51
C LEU A 184 -11.97 -19.16 8.53
N ALA A 185 -11.61 -18.20 9.39
CA ALA A 185 -10.24 -17.71 9.46
C ALA A 185 -9.18 -18.82 9.72
N PRO A 186 -9.43 -19.85 10.55
CA PRO A 186 -8.51 -20.97 10.72
C PRO A 186 -8.34 -21.81 9.43
N GLU A 187 -9.44 -22.13 8.76
CA GLU A 187 -9.44 -22.89 7.50
C GLU A 187 -8.72 -22.12 6.38
N ARG A 188 -8.94 -20.80 6.29
CA ARG A 188 -8.20 -19.95 5.35
C ARG A 188 -6.70 -20.06 5.59
N ARG A 189 -6.26 -19.97 6.85
CA ARG A 189 -4.84 -20.10 7.20
C ARG A 189 -4.29 -21.49 6.90
N HIS A 190 -5.09 -22.53 7.12
CA HIS A 190 -4.73 -23.90 6.77
C HIS A 190 -4.55 -24.05 5.25
N ASN A 191 -5.50 -23.53 4.47
CA ASN A 191 -5.45 -23.55 3.01
C ASN A 191 -4.26 -22.74 2.48
N ASP A 192 -4.00 -21.56 3.06
CA ASP A 192 -2.86 -20.71 2.71
C ASP A 192 -1.54 -21.46 3.01
N ALA A 193 -1.41 -22.06 4.19
CA ALA A 193 -0.23 -22.85 4.56
C ALA A 193 -0.05 -24.10 3.69
N ALA A 194 -1.15 -24.78 3.32
CA ALA A 194 -1.13 -25.93 2.42
C ALA A 194 -0.73 -25.52 0.99
N ALA A 195 -1.21 -24.37 0.52
CA ALA A 195 -0.82 -23.80 -0.76
C ALA A 195 0.67 -23.43 -0.76
N ASP A 196 1.14 -22.73 0.27
CA ASP A 196 2.56 -22.38 0.41
C ASP A 196 3.44 -23.64 0.42
N ALA A 197 3.05 -24.69 1.15
CA ALA A 197 3.76 -25.96 1.15
C ALA A 197 3.77 -26.63 -0.24
N PHE A 198 2.64 -26.61 -0.95
CA PHE A 198 2.51 -27.17 -2.29
C PHE A 198 3.40 -26.45 -3.31
N PHE A 199 3.47 -25.12 -3.27
CA PHE A 199 4.28 -24.31 -4.19
C PHE A 199 5.76 -24.25 -3.79
N ALA A 200 6.09 -24.40 -2.51
CA ALA A 200 7.48 -24.49 -2.05
C ALA A 200 8.13 -25.85 -2.37
N GLN A 201 7.33 -26.88 -2.63
CA GLN A 201 7.83 -28.21 -2.96
C GLN A 201 8.58 -28.20 -4.32
N LYS A 202 9.89 -28.45 -4.28
CA LYS A 202 10.68 -28.66 -5.50
C LYS A 202 10.33 -30.01 -6.11
N ARG A 203 9.58 -29.98 -7.21
CA ARG A 203 9.21 -31.18 -7.97
C ARG A 203 10.32 -31.58 -8.94
N THR A 204 10.52 -32.88 -9.11
CA THR A 204 11.38 -33.40 -10.17
C THR A 204 10.70 -33.23 -11.53
N GLY A 205 11.47 -33.32 -12.62
CA GLY A 205 10.89 -33.25 -13.98
C GLY A 205 9.86 -34.34 -14.23
N GLU A 206 10.05 -35.52 -13.63
CA GLU A 206 9.12 -36.65 -13.70
C GLU A 206 7.78 -36.37 -12.99
N ASP A 207 7.81 -35.74 -11.81
CA ASP A 207 6.60 -35.31 -11.10
C ASP A 207 5.81 -34.29 -11.92
N VAL A 208 6.50 -33.36 -12.59
CA VAL A 208 5.89 -32.36 -13.47
C VAL A 208 5.27 -33.01 -14.71
N ALA A 209 5.95 -33.99 -15.32
CA ALA A 209 5.42 -34.75 -16.45
C ALA A 209 4.16 -35.52 -16.05
N ARG A 210 4.18 -36.23 -14.91
CA ARG A 210 3.01 -36.96 -14.40
C ARG A 210 1.81 -36.04 -14.15
N ILE A 211 2.03 -34.86 -13.55
CA ILE A 211 0.96 -33.89 -13.33
C ILE A 211 0.39 -33.39 -14.67
N ARG A 212 1.27 -33.11 -15.63
CA ARG A 212 0.85 -32.69 -16.98
C ARG A 212 0.04 -33.77 -17.70
N ASP A 213 0.35 -35.04 -17.47
CA ASP A 213 -0.36 -36.16 -18.08
C ASP A 213 -1.69 -36.48 -17.37
N GLN A 214 -1.84 -36.07 -16.10
CA GLN A 214 -3.09 -36.21 -15.33
C GLN A 214 -4.14 -35.16 -15.71
N ASP A 215 -3.70 -33.97 -16.12
CA ASP A 215 -4.60 -32.87 -16.46
C ASP A 215 -4.91 -32.89 -17.96
N GLU A 216 -6.21 -32.92 -18.32
CA GLU A 216 -6.62 -32.77 -19.71
C GLU A 216 -6.22 -31.39 -20.24
N GLN A 217 -5.62 -31.37 -21.44
CA GLN A 217 -5.21 -30.12 -22.06
C GLN A 217 -6.44 -29.22 -22.27
N THR A 218 -6.36 -27.97 -21.82
CA THR A 218 -7.45 -27.01 -22.01
C THR A 218 -7.78 -26.87 -23.50
N PRO A 219 -9.04 -27.06 -23.92
CA PRO A 219 -9.45 -26.92 -25.31
C PRO A 219 -8.97 -25.61 -25.92
N SER A 220 -8.43 -25.67 -27.14
CA SER A 220 -7.85 -24.51 -27.83
C SER A 220 -8.84 -23.35 -27.93
N ASP A 221 -10.12 -23.65 -28.14
CA ASP A 221 -11.18 -22.64 -28.26
C ASP A 221 -11.32 -21.81 -26.99
N LEU A 222 -11.18 -22.43 -25.82
CA LEU A 222 -11.21 -21.72 -24.54
C LEU A 222 -9.97 -20.85 -24.35
N VAL A 223 -8.80 -21.32 -24.79
CA VAL A 223 -7.56 -20.55 -24.77
C VAL A 223 -7.66 -19.34 -25.69
N HIS A 224 -8.18 -19.51 -26.91
CA HIS A 224 -8.42 -18.43 -27.85
C HIS A 224 -9.43 -17.42 -27.32
N ALA A 225 -10.58 -17.88 -26.79
CA ALA A 225 -11.57 -17.00 -26.18
C ALA A 225 -11.02 -16.25 -24.96
N MET A 226 -10.15 -16.88 -24.15
CA MET A 226 -9.49 -16.21 -23.03
C MET A 226 -8.52 -15.15 -23.52
N ARG A 227 -7.73 -15.45 -24.55
CA ARG A 227 -6.76 -14.53 -25.15
C ARG A 227 -7.46 -13.31 -25.73
N GLU A 228 -8.52 -13.53 -26.51
CA GLU A 228 -9.34 -12.47 -27.09
C GLU A 228 -9.98 -11.58 -25.99
N ARG A 229 -10.53 -12.19 -24.93
CA ARG A 229 -11.07 -11.44 -23.78
C ARG A 229 -9.99 -10.62 -23.06
N SER A 230 -8.77 -11.15 -22.95
CA SER A 230 -7.64 -10.45 -22.33
C SER A 230 -7.20 -9.25 -23.17
N GLU A 231 -7.07 -9.45 -24.48
CA GLU A 231 -6.72 -8.41 -25.45
C GLU A 231 -7.79 -7.30 -25.47
N ASN A 232 -9.07 -7.67 -25.53
CA ASN A 232 -10.18 -6.71 -25.44
C ASN A 232 -10.13 -5.92 -24.13
N ARG A 233 -9.82 -6.57 -23.00
CA ARG A 233 -9.72 -5.90 -21.69
C ARG A 233 -8.52 -4.96 -21.62
N ARG A 234 -7.42 -5.30 -22.27
CA ARG A 234 -6.25 -4.43 -22.39
C ARG A 234 -6.58 -3.18 -23.20
N VAL A 235 -7.18 -3.34 -24.38
CA VAL A 235 -7.63 -2.23 -25.24
C VAL A 235 -8.57 -1.30 -24.48
N VAL A 236 -9.55 -1.86 -23.76
CA VAL A 236 -10.48 -1.06 -22.93
C VAL A 236 -9.74 -0.25 -21.87
N ARG A 237 -8.74 -0.83 -21.20
CA ARG A 237 -7.94 -0.12 -20.19
C ARG A 237 -7.13 1.02 -20.80
N GLU A 238 -6.53 0.79 -21.95
CA GLU A 238 -5.75 1.82 -22.68
C GLU A 238 -6.66 2.99 -23.09
N ILE A 239 -7.84 2.71 -23.64
CA ILE A 239 -8.83 3.75 -23.99
C ILE A 239 -9.29 4.52 -22.75
N LEU A 240 -9.54 3.85 -21.62
CA LEU A 240 -9.94 4.51 -20.38
C LEU A 240 -8.84 5.40 -19.82
N ALA A 241 -7.57 4.98 -19.90
CA ALA A 241 -6.44 5.80 -19.47
C ALA A 241 -6.33 7.08 -20.29
N ILE A 242 -6.44 6.98 -21.63
CA ILE A 242 -6.45 8.15 -22.53
C ILE A 242 -7.65 9.06 -22.23
N ALA A 243 -8.82 8.48 -21.94
CA ALA A 243 -10.01 9.25 -21.61
C ALA A 243 -9.87 10.00 -20.28
N GLU A 244 -9.24 9.38 -19.27
CA GLU A 244 -8.98 10.00 -17.98
C GLU A 244 -7.97 11.16 -18.11
N GLU A 245 -6.89 10.96 -18.86
CA GLU A 245 -5.89 12.01 -19.14
C GLU A 245 -6.53 13.18 -19.90
N TYR A 246 -7.26 12.90 -20.98
CA TYR A 246 -7.97 13.93 -21.74
C TYR A 246 -9.01 14.68 -20.90
N PHE A 247 -9.74 13.97 -20.04
CA PHE A 247 -10.71 14.59 -19.13
C PHE A 247 -10.03 15.50 -18.11
N ALA A 248 -8.89 15.09 -17.54
CA ALA A 248 -8.15 15.90 -16.58
C ALA A 248 -7.64 17.22 -17.20
N GLU A 249 -7.19 17.17 -18.45
CA GLU A 249 -6.72 18.35 -19.17
C GLU A 249 -7.86 19.28 -19.63
N HIS A 250 -9.01 18.71 -20.03
CA HIS A 250 -10.09 19.45 -20.69
C HIS A 250 -11.39 19.54 -19.85
N GLU A 251 -11.33 19.30 -18.54
CA GLU A 251 -12.52 19.20 -17.66
C GLU A 251 -13.44 20.42 -17.77
N VAL A 252 -12.86 21.62 -17.70
CA VAL A 252 -13.60 22.89 -17.71
C VAL A 252 -14.28 23.11 -19.06
N GLU A 253 -13.56 22.87 -20.17
CA GLU A 253 -14.09 23.02 -21.52
C GLU A 253 -15.21 22.01 -21.81
N LEU A 254 -15.01 20.75 -21.41
CA LEU A 254 -16.00 19.69 -21.61
C LEU A 254 -17.28 19.99 -20.82
N ARG A 255 -17.16 20.49 -19.58
CA ARG A 255 -18.32 20.94 -18.78
C ARG A 255 -19.02 22.13 -19.42
N ALA A 256 -18.28 23.12 -19.91
CA ALA A 256 -18.86 24.27 -20.59
C ALA A 256 -19.65 23.84 -21.85
N ARG A 257 -19.04 23.01 -22.71
CA ARG A 257 -19.71 22.45 -23.90
C ARG A 257 -20.94 21.63 -23.56
N VAL A 258 -20.88 20.81 -22.50
CA VAL A 258 -22.05 20.03 -22.05
C VAL A 258 -23.14 20.96 -21.52
N ALA A 259 -22.79 22.00 -20.76
CA ALA A 259 -23.75 22.97 -20.26
C ALA A 259 -24.44 23.75 -21.39
N GLU A 260 -23.72 24.14 -22.43
CA GLU A 260 -24.29 24.78 -23.63
C GLU A 260 -25.29 23.86 -24.34
N VAL A 261 -24.90 22.61 -24.59
CA VAL A 261 -25.79 21.61 -25.22
C VAL A 261 -26.99 21.31 -24.32
N SER A 262 -26.80 21.29 -23.00
CA SER A 262 -27.87 21.11 -22.02
C SER A 262 -28.87 22.26 -22.06
N ARG A 263 -28.40 23.51 -22.14
CA ARG A 263 -29.25 24.71 -22.30
C ARG A 263 -30.02 24.70 -23.63
N ALA A 264 -29.38 24.29 -24.72
CA ALA A 264 -30.03 24.14 -26.02
C ALA A 264 -31.15 23.08 -25.96
N ARG A 265 -30.85 21.89 -25.42
CA ARG A 265 -31.85 20.82 -25.20
C ARG A 265 -33.02 21.30 -24.35
N PHE A 266 -32.75 22.06 -23.30
CA PHE A 266 -33.81 22.61 -22.45
C PHE A 266 -34.71 23.60 -23.20
N ARG A 267 -34.14 24.44 -24.09
CA ARG A 267 -34.92 25.33 -24.96
C ARG A 267 -35.79 24.56 -25.97
N ASP A 268 -35.31 23.40 -26.41
CA ASP A 268 -36.02 22.49 -27.32
C ASP A 268 -37.01 21.56 -26.59
N GLY A 269 -37.27 21.76 -25.29
CA GLY A 269 -38.20 20.95 -24.49
C GLY A 269 -37.68 19.55 -24.12
N LEU A 270 -36.39 19.27 -24.34
CA LEU A 270 -35.73 18.02 -23.95
C LEU A 270 -35.12 18.10 -22.55
N LEU A 271 -34.93 16.94 -21.92
CA LEU A 271 -34.25 16.87 -20.63
C LEU A 271 -32.80 17.38 -20.73
N PRO A 272 -32.35 18.16 -19.73
CA PRO A 272 -30.98 18.65 -19.67
C PRO A 272 -29.99 17.49 -19.46
N LEU A 273 -28.79 17.65 -20.01
CA LEU A 273 -27.70 16.71 -19.82
C LEU A 273 -27.09 16.85 -18.41
N ASP A 274 -26.64 15.72 -17.85
CA ASP A 274 -25.93 15.69 -16.57
C ASP A 274 -24.50 16.21 -16.74
N VAL A 275 -24.26 17.40 -16.19
CA VAL A 275 -22.98 18.12 -16.27
C VAL A 275 -21.83 17.39 -15.56
N TYR A 276 -22.11 16.37 -14.73
CA TYR A 276 -21.06 15.61 -14.05
C TYR A 276 -20.64 14.33 -14.77
N THR A 277 -21.55 13.67 -15.48
CA THR A 277 -21.28 12.39 -16.15
C THR A 277 -21.01 12.53 -17.65
N GLU A 278 -21.69 13.45 -18.33
CA GLU A 278 -21.56 13.65 -19.77
C GLU A 278 -20.19 14.17 -20.23
N PRO A 279 -19.47 15.02 -19.48
CA PRO A 279 -18.10 15.40 -19.84
C PRO A 279 -17.15 14.19 -19.92
N ARG A 280 -17.26 13.26 -18.96
CA ARG A 280 -16.46 12.01 -18.97
C ARG A 280 -16.84 11.11 -20.13
N ARG A 281 -18.12 11.08 -20.48
CA ARG A 281 -18.61 10.36 -21.66
C ARG A 281 -18.01 10.91 -22.96
N ARG A 282 -17.97 12.24 -23.10
CA ARG A 282 -17.34 12.90 -24.26
C ARG A 282 -15.82 12.68 -24.32
N ALA A 283 -15.14 12.65 -23.19
CA ALA A 283 -13.73 12.27 -23.12
C ALA A 283 -13.50 10.82 -23.58
N LEU A 284 -14.39 9.90 -23.18
CA LEU A 284 -14.35 8.51 -23.63
C LEU A 284 -14.61 8.37 -25.14
N GLU A 285 -15.54 9.14 -25.69
CA GLU A 285 -15.79 9.20 -27.14
C GLU A 285 -14.58 9.73 -27.91
N PHE A 286 -13.91 10.75 -27.38
CA PHE A 286 -12.68 11.27 -27.96
C PHE A 286 -11.57 10.22 -27.95
N ALA A 287 -11.31 9.61 -26.79
CA ALA A 287 -10.28 8.59 -26.62
C ALA A 287 -10.51 7.36 -27.52
N SER A 288 -11.75 6.87 -27.57
CA SER A 288 -12.09 5.73 -28.44
C SER A 288 -11.91 6.05 -29.93
N ARG A 289 -12.31 7.23 -30.39
CA ARG A 289 -12.09 7.65 -31.79
C ARG A 289 -10.61 7.89 -32.11
N GLY A 290 -9.84 8.47 -31.18
CA GLY A 290 -8.41 8.69 -31.32
C GLY A 290 -7.64 7.37 -31.39
N TYR A 291 -7.95 6.43 -30.50
CA TYR A 291 -7.34 5.10 -30.48
C TYR A 291 -7.61 4.32 -31.77
N LEU A 292 -8.85 4.36 -32.28
CA LEU A 292 -9.22 3.74 -33.56
C LEU A 292 -8.52 4.37 -34.78
N ARG A 293 -8.20 5.67 -34.73
CA ARG A 293 -7.45 6.35 -35.80
C ARG A 293 -5.95 6.06 -35.76
N ALA A 294 -5.37 5.88 -34.57
CA ALA A 294 -3.96 5.58 -34.39
C ALA A 294 -3.61 4.11 -34.68
N HIS A 295 -4.57 3.20 -34.49
CA HIS A 295 -4.38 1.77 -34.68
C HIS A 295 -5.29 1.24 -35.82
N VAL A 296 -4.72 1.04 -37.01
CA VAL A 296 -5.41 0.57 -38.24
C VAL A 296 -5.87 -0.91 -38.16
N ALA A 297 -5.80 -1.58 -36.99
CA ALA A 297 -5.98 -3.04 -36.89
C ALA A 297 -7.22 -3.46 -36.05
N SER A 298 -8.07 -4.28 -36.70
CA SER A 298 -9.18 -5.11 -36.18
C SER A 298 -10.46 -4.40 -35.64
N PRO A 299 -11.43 -4.11 -36.52
CA PRO A 299 -12.61 -3.29 -36.19
C PRO A 299 -13.84 -4.05 -35.67
N THR A 300 -13.79 -5.32 -35.24
CA THR A 300 -15.04 -6.11 -35.10
C THR A 300 -15.57 -6.37 -33.69
N SER A 301 -14.75 -6.42 -32.63
CA SER A 301 -15.23 -6.82 -31.29
C SER A 301 -15.30 -5.69 -30.23
N SER A 302 -14.48 -4.65 -30.37
CA SER A 302 -14.43 -3.54 -29.39
C SER A 302 -15.54 -2.50 -29.59
N LEU A 303 -16.07 -2.35 -30.81
CA LEU A 303 -17.12 -1.39 -31.15
C LEU A 303 -18.44 -1.67 -30.41
N THR A 304 -18.80 -2.93 -30.18
CA THR A 304 -20.07 -3.31 -29.53
C THR A 304 -20.10 -2.93 -28.05
N VAL A 305 -18.98 -3.04 -27.34
CA VAL A 305 -18.86 -2.69 -25.92
C VAL A 305 -18.94 -1.17 -25.72
N PHE A 306 -18.27 -0.40 -26.57
CA PHE A 306 -18.26 1.07 -26.45
C PHE A 306 -19.52 1.75 -26.99
N ARG A 307 -20.15 1.20 -28.04
CA ARG A 307 -21.44 1.71 -28.54
C ARG A 307 -22.51 1.67 -27.46
N TRP A 308 -22.54 0.65 -26.59
CA TRP A 308 -23.51 0.60 -25.48
C TRP A 308 -23.26 1.66 -24.39
N LEU A 309 -22.00 2.02 -24.13
CA LEU A 309 -21.63 3.08 -23.18
C LEU A 309 -21.89 4.50 -23.73
N ALA A 310 -21.71 4.70 -25.04
CA ALA A 310 -21.84 6.00 -25.71
C ALA A 310 -23.23 6.29 -26.31
N THR A 311 -24.11 5.29 -26.49
CA THR A 311 -25.45 5.54 -27.05
C THR A 311 -26.36 6.30 -26.08
N ASP A 312 -26.74 7.52 -26.43
CA ASP A 312 -27.80 8.29 -25.79
C ASP A 312 -29.14 7.58 -26.07
N ARG A 313 -29.57 6.67 -25.18
CA ARG A 313 -30.97 6.22 -25.17
C ARG A 313 -31.80 7.36 -24.60
N ALA A 314 -32.04 8.39 -25.43
CA ALA A 314 -33.19 9.26 -25.28
C ALA A 314 -34.44 8.37 -25.37
N LYS A 315 -34.85 7.80 -24.24
CA LYS A 315 -36.18 7.24 -24.10
C LYS A 315 -37.13 8.43 -24.23
N ARG A 316 -37.79 8.57 -25.37
CA ARG A 316 -39.09 9.28 -25.40
C ARG A 316 -39.92 8.61 -24.30
N GLY A 317 -40.27 9.38 -23.27
CA GLY A 317 -41.21 8.91 -22.26
C GLY A 317 -42.55 8.60 -22.91
N PRO A 318 -43.38 7.72 -22.32
CA PRO A 318 -44.76 7.60 -22.75
C PRO A 318 -45.45 8.95 -22.61
N ASP A 319 -46.26 9.33 -23.60
CA ASP A 319 -47.12 10.51 -23.53
C ASP A 319 -47.95 10.43 -22.26
N ILE A 320 -47.66 11.31 -21.30
CA ILE A 320 -48.54 11.56 -20.18
C ILE A 320 -49.49 12.66 -20.64
N THR A 321 -50.64 12.25 -21.15
CA THR A 321 -51.80 13.13 -21.30
C THR A 321 -52.28 13.54 -19.91
N LEU A 322 -52.40 14.85 -19.69
CA LEU A 322 -52.94 15.47 -18.46
C LEU A 322 -54.38 15.06 -18.21
#